data_AF-A0A828PVA4-F1
#
_entry.id   AF-A0A828PVA4-F1
#
_cell.length_a   1.000
_cell.length_b   1.000
_cell.length_c   1.000
_cell.angle_alpha   90.00
_cell.angle_beta   90.00
_cell.angle_gamma   90.00
#
_symmetry.space_group_name_H-M   'P 1'
#
loop_
_entity.id
_entity.type
_entity.pdbx_description
1 polymer ?
#
loop_
_entity_poly.entity_id
_entity_poly.type
_entity_poly.pdbx_seq_one_letter_code
_entity_poly.pdbx_strand_id
1 'polypeptide(L)'
;MVTVTAIGAVVALSVAIVLILKKVPPAYGMLIGALVGGLIGGADLSQTVSLMIGGAQGITTAVMRILAAGVLAGVLIESGAASTIAETIVKKLGETRALLALVLSTMILTAVGVFVDVAVITVSPIALALAKRSDLSKPAILLAMIGGGKAGNIMSPNPNAIAASDAFHLPLTSVMAAGIIPAIFGIILTYFLAKRLINKGSKVADGEVAANNSQNLPAFLPAIAAPLCAIILLALRPIADIKVDPLIALPLGGLVGALAMGKLKQVNQFATSGLLKMSPVAVMLLGTGALAGIIANSGLKDVLIEALTASGLPSYLLAPISGALMSLATASTTAGTVVASNVFSATLIELGVSALASAAMIHSGATVLDHMPHGSFFHATGGSVNMDIKERLKLIPYETAVGLIMAIVSTLVFGVFKLF
;
A
#
# COMPACT_ATOMS: atom_id res chain seq x y z
N MET A 1 -14.38 28.86 -2.78
CA MET A 1 -15.84 28.71 -2.64
C MET A 1 -16.16 27.24 -2.73
N VAL A 2 -16.83 26.69 -1.72
CA VAL A 2 -17.25 25.28 -1.67
C VAL A 2 -18.34 25.10 -2.72
N THR A 3 -18.05 24.31 -3.76
CA THR A 3 -18.99 24.04 -4.87
C THR A 3 -19.87 22.83 -4.59
N VAL A 4 -19.52 21.99 -3.60
CA VAL A 4 -20.20 20.72 -3.31
C VAL A 4 -20.60 20.68 -1.82
N THR A 5 -21.83 20.30 -1.50
CA THR A 5 -22.23 20.10 -0.08
C THR A 5 -21.51 18.91 0.56
N ALA A 6 -21.43 18.89 1.90
CA ALA A 6 -20.92 17.71 2.63
C ALA A 6 -21.72 16.44 2.31
N ILE A 7 -23.04 16.57 2.13
CA ILE A 7 -23.93 15.48 1.70
C ILE A 7 -23.49 14.95 0.33
N GLY A 8 -23.20 15.83 -0.63
CA GLY A 8 -22.68 15.45 -1.94
C GLY A 8 -21.43 14.57 -1.86
N ALA A 9 -20.47 14.92 -0.99
CA ALA A 9 -19.26 14.11 -0.80
C ALA A 9 -19.53 12.76 -0.11
N VAL A 10 -20.41 12.72 0.90
CA VAL A 10 -20.83 11.45 1.54
C VAL A 10 -21.52 10.54 0.51
N VAL A 11 -22.37 11.12 -0.35
CA VAL A 11 -23.00 10.37 -1.44
C VAL A 11 -21.96 9.90 -2.46
N ALA A 12 -20.97 10.72 -2.79
CA ALA A 12 -19.88 10.33 -3.69
C ALA A 12 -19.16 9.06 -3.20
N LEU A 13 -18.76 9.06 -1.93
CA LEU A 13 -18.14 7.93 -1.25
C LEU A 13 -19.08 6.72 -1.21
N SER A 14 -20.33 6.92 -0.79
CA SER A 14 -21.31 5.84 -0.64
C SER A 14 -21.60 5.14 -1.97
N VAL A 15 -21.80 5.90 -3.05
CA VAL A 15 -22.03 5.36 -4.39
C VAL A 15 -20.80 4.61 -4.88
N ALA A 16 -19.60 5.17 -4.72
CA ALA A 16 -18.36 4.49 -5.09
C ALA A 16 -18.22 3.14 -4.35
N ILE A 17 -18.44 3.12 -3.04
CA ILE A 17 -18.38 1.91 -2.20
C ILE A 17 -19.41 0.88 -2.67
N VAL A 18 -20.67 1.28 -2.87
CA VAL A 18 -21.74 0.37 -3.30
C VAL A 18 -21.44 -0.25 -4.68
N LEU A 19 -20.89 0.53 -5.61
CA LEU A 19 -20.51 0.02 -6.93
C LEU A 19 -19.34 -0.97 -6.84
N ILE A 20 -18.31 -0.65 -6.03
CA ILE A 20 -17.18 -1.55 -5.78
C ILE A 20 -17.66 -2.87 -5.15
N LEU A 21 -18.56 -2.79 -4.17
CA LEU A 21 -19.21 -3.95 -3.54
C LEU A 21 -20.01 -4.79 -4.55
N LYS A 22 -20.63 -4.14 -5.55
CA LYS A 22 -21.31 -4.79 -6.68
C LYS A 22 -20.35 -5.30 -7.77
N LYS A 23 -19.05 -5.37 -7.50
CA LYS A 23 -17.98 -5.85 -8.39
C LYS A 23 -17.76 -4.97 -9.63
N VAL A 24 -18.18 -3.70 -9.60
CA VAL A 24 -17.76 -2.72 -10.61
C VAL A 24 -16.27 -2.43 -10.39
N PRO A 25 -15.44 -2.36 -11.45
CA PRO A 25 -14.03 -2.01 -11.29
C PRO A 25 -13.86 -0.68 -10.52
N PRO A 26 -12.93 -0.59 -9.54
CA PRO A 26 -12.85 0.55 -8.63
C PRO A 26 -12.75 1.92 -9.30
N ALA A 27 -12.00 2.04 -10.39
CA ALA A 27 -11.87 3.29 -11.13
C ALA A 27 -13.23 3.80 -11.64
N TYR A 28 -14.07 2.93 -12.19
CA TYR A 28 -15.42 3.31 -12.64
C TYR A 28 -16.33 3.61 -11.45
N GLY A 29 -16.25 2.83 -10.38
CA GLY A 29 -17.00 3.10 -9.14
C GLY A 29 -16.71 4.50 -8.60
N MET A 30 -15.43 4.88 -8.55
CA MET A 30 -15.00 6.21 -8.08
C MET A 30 -15.39 7.33 -9.05
N LEU A 31 -15.29 7.13 -10.37
CA LEU A 31 -15.74 8.12 -11.37
C LEU A 31 -17.25 8.37 -11.30
N ILE A 32 -18.05 7.30 -11.20
CA ILE A 32 -19.51 7.41 -11.08
C ILE A 32 -19.87 8.04 -9.73
N GLY A 33 -19.21 7.62 -8.65
CA GLY A 33 -19.39 8.22 -7.32
C GLY A 33 -19.11 9.73 -7.34
N ALA A 34 -17.97 10.14 -7.92
CA ALA A 34 -17.61 11.54 -8.07
C ALA A 34 -18.67 12.33 -8.87
N LEU A 35 -19.12 11.79 -10.00
CA LEU A 35 -20.16 12.42 -10.82
C LEU A 35 -21.47 12.59 -10.06
N VAL A 36 -21.97 11.53 -9.44
CA VAL A 36 -23.24 11.55 -8.70
C VAL A 36 -23.16 12.48 -7.49
N GLY A 37 -22.05 12.43 -6.77
CA GLY A 37 -21.82 13.27 -5.59
C GLY A 37 -21.65 14.74 -5.92
N GLY A 38 -21.00 15.10 -7.03
CA GLY A 38 -20.91 16.48 -7.50
C GLY A 38 -22.28 17.08 -7.81
N LEU A 39 -23.10 16.34 -8.57
CA LEU A 39 -24.45 16.77 -8.96
C LEU A 39 -25.39 16.91 -7.75
N ILE A 40 -25.43 15.90 -6.87
CA ILE A 40 -26.25 15.96 -5.64
C ILE A 40 -25.71 17.02 -4.68
N GLY A 41 -24.40 17.26 -4.73
CA GLY A 41 -23.72 18.31 -3.97
C GLY A 41 -24.05 19.73 -4.42
N GLY A 42 -24.80 19.92 -5.51
CA GLY A 42 -25.22 21.22 -6.00
C GLY A 42 -24.33 21.82 -7.09
N ALA A 43 -23.25 21.13 -7.49
CA ALA A 43 -22.46 21.52 -8.65
C ALA A 43 -23.21 21.15 -9.94
N ASP A 44 -23.14 22.00 -10.97
CA ASP A 44 -23.65 21.63 -12.29
C ASP A 44 -22.76 20.56 -12.95
N LEU A 45 -23.20 20.00 -14.08
CA LEU A 45 -22.46 18.94 -14.77
C LEU A 45 -21.07 19.39 -15.23
N SER A 46 -20.94 20.63 -15.72
CA SER A 46 -19.65 21.16 -16.19
C SER A 46 -18.70 21.34 -15.02
N GLN A 47 -19.17 21.96 -13.94
CA GLN A 47 -18.41 22.13 -12.71
C GLN A 47 -17.96 20.79 -12.14
N THR A 48 -18.88 19.81 -12.07
CA THR A 48 -18.59 18.46 -11.57
C THR A 48 -17.45 17.82 -12.37
N VAL A 49 -17.51 17.87 -13.70
CA VAL A 49 -16.45 17.34 -14.57
C VAL A 49 -15.14 18.12 -14.37
N SER A 50 -15.18 19.44 -14.25
CA SER A 50 -13.97 20.25 -13.99
C SER A 50 -13.31 19.90 -12.66
N LEU A 51 -14.09 19.69 -11.60
CA LEU A 51 -13.59 19.26 -10.28
C LEU A 51 -12.97 17.87 -10.35
N MET A 52 -13.61 16.94 -11.06
CA MET A 52 -13.08 15.59 -11.28
C MET A 52 -11.74 15.64 -12.03
N ILE A 53 -11.65 16.41 -13.12
CA ILE A 53 -10.43 16.55 -13.90
C ILE A 53 -9.32 17.21 -13.07
N GLY A 54 -9.63 18.28 -12.34
CA GLY A 54 -8.66 18.97 -11.47
C GLY A 54 -8.10 18.05 -10.40
N GLY A 55 -8.95 17.26 -9.75
CA GLY A 55 -8.52 16.25 -8.78
C GLY A 55 -7.65 15.14 -9.39
N ALA A 56 -7.99 14.67 -10.60
CA ALA A 56 -7.17 13.69 -11.31
C ALA A 56 -5.81 14.28 -11.75
N GLN A 57 -5.79 15.54 -12.20
CA GLN A 57 -4.56 16.24 -12.58
C GLN A 57 -3.55 16.29 -11.43
N GLY A 58 -4.02 16.55 -10.20
CA GLY A 58 -3.19 16.58 -8.99
C GLY A 58 -2.46 15.28 -8.65
N ILE A 59 -2.87 14.14 -9.24
CA ILE A 59 -2.29 12.81 -8.97
C ILE A 59 -1.48 12.29 -10.15
N THR A 60 -1.40 13.04 -11.25
CA THR A 60 -0.70 12.62 -12.48
C THR A 60 0.77 12.27 -12.23
N THR A 61 1.44 13.01 -11.34
CA THR A 61 2.84 12.74 -10.95
C THR A 61 3.00 11.36 -10.31
N ALA A 62 2.11 11.01 -9.38
CA ALA A 62 2.08 9.70 -8.74
C ALA A 62 1.80 8.59 -9.77
N VAL A 63 0.82 8.80 -10.66
CA VAL A 63 0.50 7.84 -11.75
C VAL A 63 1.72 7.57 -12.62
N MET A 64 2.41 8.62 -13.08
CA MET A 64 3.60 8.48 -13.93
C MET A 64 4.73 7.72 -13.23
N ARG A 65 4.99 8.04 -11.95
CA ARG A 65 6.02 7.34 -11.16
C ARG A 65 5.70 5.87 -10.93
N ILE A 66 4.42 5.51 -10.79
CA ILE A 66 3.99 4.11 -10.61
C ILE A 66 4.14 3.31 -11.89
N LEU A 67 3.80 3.91 -13.04
CA LEU A 67 4.04 3.28 -14.34
C LEU A 67 5.55 3.04 -14.55
N ALA A 68 6.40 4.00 -14.18
CA ALA A 68 7.85 3.83 -14.20
C ALA A 68 8.34 2.73 -13.22
N ALA A 69 7.80 2.70 -12.00
CA ALA A 69 8.07 1.64 -11.02
C ALA A 69 7.73 0.23 -11.56
N GLY A 70 6.81 0.14 -12.53
CA GLY A 70 6.47 -1.08 -13.24
C GLY A 70 7.69 -1.79 -13.84
N VAL A 71 8.70 -1.08 -14.33
CA VAL A 71 9.93 -1.69 -14.84
C VAL A 71 10.66 -2.47 -13.74
N LEU A 72 10.85 -1.86 -12.57
CA LEU A 72 11.48 -2.51 -11.41
C LEU A 72 10.67 -3.73 -10.95
N ALA A 73 9.35 -3.56 -10.78
CA ALA A 73 8.47 -4.63 -10.36
C ALA A 73 8.48 -5.80 -11.37
N GLY A 74 8.37 -5.50 -12.66
CA GLY A 74 8.43 -6.47 -13.74
C GLY A 74 9.73 -7.27 -13.74
N VAL A 75 10.87 -6.57 -13.62
CA VAL A 75 12.18 -7.23 -13.48
C VAL A 75 12.21 -8.13 -12.26
N LEU A 76 11.79 -7.64 -11.08
CA LEU A 76 11.84 -8.43 -9.86
C LEU A 76 11.00 -9.71 -9.92
N ILE A 77 9.82 -9.64 -10.54
CA ILE A 77 8.88 -10.76 -10.59
C ILE A 77 9.28 -11.75 -11.69
N GLU A 78 9.43 -11.29 -12.93
CA GLU A 78 9.63 -12.16 -14.10
C GLU A 78 11.05 -12.75 -14.16
N SER A 79 12.04 -12.07 -13.58
CA SER A 79 13.40 -12.63 -13.49
C SER A 79 13.52 -13.72 -12.44
N GLY A 80 12.57 -13.85 -11.52
CA GLY A 80 12.66 -14.69 -10.33
C GLY A 80 13.47 -14.09 -9.17
N ALA A 81 13.94 -12.84 -9.29
CA ALA A 81 14.69 -12.17 -8.23
C ALA A 81 13.91 -12.08 -6.91
N ALA A 82 12.62 -11.74 -6.95
CA ALA A 82 11.76 -11.70 -5.77
C ALA A 82 11.69 -13.07 -5.08
N SER A 83 11.56 -14.15 -5.86
CA SER A 83 11.59 -15.52 -5.34
C SER A 83 12.94 -15.88 -4.73
N THR A 84 14.07 -15.55 -5.40
CA THR A 84 15.41 -15.75 -4.85
C THR A 84 15.59 -15.04 -3.51
N ILE A 85 15.14 -13.79 -3.39
CA ILE A 85 15.24 -13.01 -2.15
C ILE A 85 14.44 -13.71 -1.04
N ALA A 86 13.18 -14.05 -1.30
CA ALA A 86 12.31 -14.72 -0.33
C ALA A 86 12.85 -16.09 0.11
N GLU A 87 13.28 -16.93 -0.84
CA GLU A 87 13.86 -18.25 -0.54
C GLU A 87 15.14 -18.14 0.29
N THR A 88 16.00 -17.17 -0.03
CA THR A 88 17.27 -17.00 0.68
C THR A 88 17.03 -16.63 2.14
N ILE A 89 16.08 -15.72 2.40
CA ILE A 89 15.71 -15.30 3.76
C ILE A 89 15.15 -16.49 4.55
N VAL A 90 14.25 -17.27 3.95
CA VAL A 90 13.65 -18.45 4.58
C VAL A 90 14.70 -19.52 4.87
N LYS A 91 15.59 -19.82 3.92
CA LYS A 91 16.69 -20.78 4.09
C LYS A 91 17.65 -20.36 5.21
N LYS A 92 17.95 -19.06 5.33
CA LYS A 92 18.90 -18.55 6.34
C LYS A 92 18.32 -18.49 7.76
N LEU A 93 17.05 -18.16 7.90
CA LEU A 93 16.37 -18.10 9.20
C LEU A 93 15.92 -19.47 9.71
N GLY A 94 15.71 -20.43 8.79
CA GLY A 94 15.37 -21.81 9.10
C GLY A 94 13.92 -22.02 9.56
N GLU A 95 13.55 -23.29 9.69
CA GLU A 95 12.19 -23.72 10.04
C GLU A 95 11.78 -23.31 11.46
N THR A 96 12.74 -23.21 12.40
CA THR A 96 12.50 -22.80 13.78
C THR A 96 11.96 -21.36 13.90
N ARG A 97 12.20 -20.53 12.87
CA ARG A 97 11.75 -19.13 12.79
C ARG A 97 10.88 -18.89 11.56
N ALA A 98 10.13 -19.92 11.12
CA ALA A 98 9.33 -19.89 9.91
C ALA A 98 8.45 -18.63 9.77
N LEU A 99 7.64 -18.30 10.77
CA LEU A 99 6.77 -17.12 10.73
C LEU A 99 7.56 -15.82 10.63
N LEU A 100 8.67 -15.68 11.37
CA LEU A 100 9.52 -14.50 11.28
C LEU A 100 10.17 -14.38 9.90
N ALA A 101 10.59 -15.50 9.31
CA ALA A 101 11.11 -15.52 7.96
C ALA A 101 10.08 -15.04 6.94
N LEU A 102 8.81 -15.46 7.06
CA LEU A 102 7.74 -14.98 6.18
C LEU A 102 7.45 -13.49 6.35
N VAL A 103 7.44 -12.99 7.59
CA VAL A 103 7.29 -11.55 7.87
C VAL A 103 8.43 -10.75 7.25
N LEU A 104 9.68 -11.17 7.45
CA LEU A 104 10.84 -10.45 6.93
C LEU A 104 10.97 -10.56 5.41
N SER A 105 10.66 -11.72 4.82
CA SER A 105 10.65 -11.87 3.37
C SER A 105 9.66 -10.92 2.71
N THR A 106 8.42 -10.87 3.20
CA THR A 106 7.40 -9.98 2.64
C THR A 106 7.69 -8.51 2.93
N MET A 107 8.23 -8.18 4.12
CA MET A 107 8.69 -6.83 4.44
C MET A 107 9.78 -6.38 3.47
N ILE A 108 10.81 -7.20 3.23
CA ILE A 108 11.91 -6.82 2.32
C ILE A 108 11.39 -6.66 0.89
N LEU A 109 10.58 -7.59 0.39
CA LEU A 109 10.03 -7.47 -0.97
C LEU A 109 9.23 -6.18 -1.14
N THR A 110 8.38 -5.84 -0.17
CA THR A 110 7.57 -4.63 -0.23
C THR A 110 8.37 -3.36 0.03
N ALA A 111 9.38 -3.41 0.90
CA ALA A 111 10.33 -2.32 1.17
C ALA A 111 11.05 -1.84 -0.11
N VAL A 112 11.27 -2.77 -1.03
CA VAL A 112 12.00 -2.56 -2.28
C VAL A 112 11.12 -1.96 -3.39
N GLY A 113 9.80 -1.95 -3.24
CA GLY A 113 8.88 -1.45 -4.27
C GLY A 113 7.97 -2.51 -4.88
N VAL A 114 8.00 -3.75 -4.39
CA VAL A 114 7.01 -4.77 -4.79
C VAL A 114 5.70 -4.49 -4.08
N PHE A 115 4.59 -4.68 -4.78
CA PHE A 115 3.27 -4.47 -4.21
C PHE A 115 2.93 -5.55 -3.20
N VAL A 116 2.12 -5.22 -2.20
CA VAL A 116 1.84 -6.13 -1.09
C VAL A 116 1.16 -7.41 -1.58
N ASP A 117 0.17 -7.30 -2.46
CA ASP A 117 -0.53 -8.44 -3.07
C ASP A 117 0.44 -9.33 -3.86
N VAL A 118 1.28 -8.74 -4.70
CA VAL A 118 2.29 -9.45 -5.49
C VAL A 118 3.33 -10.11 -4.60
N ALA A 119 3.79 -9.42 -3.56
CA ALA A 119 4.77 -9.95 -2.60
C ALA A 119 4.19 -11.14 -1.83
N VAL A 120 2.94 -11.04 -1.36
CA VAL A 120 2.24 -12.17 -0.71
C VAL A 120 2.10 -13.34 -1.67
N ILE A 121 1.65 -13.12 -2.90
CA ILE A 121 1.51 -14.20 -3.91
C ILE A 121 2.87 -14.84 -4.21
N THR A 122 3.94 -14.05 -4.32
CA THR A 122 5.29 -14.54 -4.60
C THR A 122 5.82 -15.41 -3.46
N VAL A 123 5.55 -15.04 -2.21
CA VAL A 123 6.01 -15.78 -1.02
C VAL A 123 5.09 -16.97 -0.71
N SER A 124 3.85 -16.98 -1.19
CA SER A 124 2.84 -17.98 -0.81
C SER A 124 3.23 -19.45 -1.09
N PRO A 125 3.81 -19.83 -2.25
CA PRO A 125 4.26 -21.21 -2.47
C PRO A 125 5.29 -21.67 -1.44
N ILE A 126 6.24 -20.79 -1.10
CA ILE A 126 7.26 -21.04 -0.07
C ILE A 126 6.60 -21.16 1.31
N ALA A 127 5.65 -20.27 1.61
CA ALA A 127 4.91 -20.25 2.86
C ALA A 127 4.06 -21.52 3.06
N LEU A 128 3.39 -22.01 2.01
CA LEU A 128 2.61 -23.25 2.05
C LEU A 128 3.51 -24.48 2.26
N ALA A 129 4.64 -24.55 1.56
CA ALA A 129 5.62 -25.63 1.74
C ALA A 129 6.20 -25.64 3.16
N LEU A 130 6.52 -24.46 3.70
CA LEU A 130 7.04 -24.30 5.05
C LEU A 130 5.98 -24.61 6.11
N ALA A 131 4.75 -24.15 5.91
CA ALA A 131 3.64 -24.46 6.80
C ALA A 131 3.35 -25.96 6.88
N LYS A 132 3.43 -26.67 5.76
CA LYS A 132 3.27 -28.13 5.75
C LYS A 132 4.36 -28.83 6.55
N ARG A 133 5.62 -28.43 6.38
CA ARG A 133 6.77 -29.04 7.08
C ARG A 133 6.80 -28.73 8.57
N SER A 134 6.43 -27.51 8.93
CA SER A 134 6.48 -27.00 10.31
C SER A 134 5.12 -27.02 11.03
N ASP A 135 4.13 -27.74 10.47
CA ASP A 135 2.75 -27.82 10.96
C ASP A 135 2.15 -26.45 11.36
N LEU A 136 2.19 -25.47 10.45
CA LEU A 136 1.58 -24.15 10.65
C LEU A 136 0.22 -24.08 9.95
N SER A 137 -0.71 -23.32 10.54
CA SER A 137 -2.00 -23.04 9.91
C SER A 137 -1.89 -22.00 8.79
N LYS A 138 -2.82 -22.04 7.83
CA LYS A 138 -2.94 -21.05 6.76
C LYS A 138 -3.14 -19.62 7.31
N PRO A 139 -3.99 -19.38 8.34
CA PRO A 139 -4.11 -18.05 8.95
C PRO A 139 -2.79 -17.51 9.52
N ALA A 140 -1.97 -18.36 10.13
CA ALA A 140 -0.69 -17.93 10.71
C ALA A 140 0.29 -17.44 9.63
N ILE A 141 0.49 -18.22 8.56
CA ILE A 141 1.39 -17.83 7.48
C ILE A 141 0.85 -16.65 6.67
N LEU A 142 -0.48 -16.58 6.48
CA LEU A 142 -1.10 -15.49 5.73
C LEU A 142 -0.97 -14.17 6.49
N LEU A 143 -1.24 -14.17 7.80
CA LEU A 143 -1.05 -12.99 8.63
C LEU A 143 0.42 -12.55 8.67
N ALA A 144 1.35 -13.50 8.77
CA ALA A 144 2.78 -13.21 8.71
C ALA A 144 3.17 -12.49 7.41
N MET A 145 2.71 -12.99 6.27
CA MET A 145 2.98 -12.39 4.97
C MET A 145 2.29 -11.01 4.80
N ILE A 146 1.04 -10.88 5.22
CA ILE A 146 0.30 -9.60 5.12
C ILE A 146 0.93 -8.55 6.04
N GLY A 147 1.22 -8.89 7.29
CA GLY A 147 1.78 -7.92 8.24
C GLY A 147 3.20 -7.50 7.89
N GLY A 148 4.04 -8.42 7.41
CA GLY A 148 5.35 -8.07 6.85
C GLY A 148 5.21 -7.18 5.62
N GLY A 149 4.31 -7.52 4.72
CA GLY A 149 4.01 -6.73 3.53
C GLY A 149 3.52 -5.31 3.84
N LYS A 150 2.62 -5.13 4.83
CA LYS A 150 2.18 -3.80 5.29
C LYS A 150 3.33 -2.98 5.87
N ALA A 151 4.18 -3.62 6.68
CA ALA A 151 5.33 -2.96 7.29
C ALA A 151 6.34 -2.46 6.25
N GLY A 152 6.68 -3.28 5.25
CA GLY A 152 7.55 -2.83 4.15
C GLY A 152 6.89 -1.76 3.28
N ASN A 153 5.57 -1.85 3.07
CA ASN A 153 4.81 -0.90 2.24
C ASN A 153 4.76 0.54 2.79
N ILE A 154 4.96 0.75 4.10
CA ILE A 154 5.00 2.11 4.68
C ILE A 154 6.39 2.72 4.72
N MET A 155 7.44 1.96 4.43
CA MET A 155 8.84 2.43 4.41
C MET A 155 9.47 2.40 3.00
N SER A 156 8.67 2.19 1.96
CA SER A 156 9.13 1.94 0.59
C SER A 156 8.75 3.04 -0.38
N PRO A 157 9.36 3.10 -1.58
CA PRO A 157 8.95 4.01 -2.65
C PRO A 157 7.68 3.51 -3.38
N ASN A 158 6.71 2.96 -2.64
CA ASN A 158 5.46 2.47 -3.20
C ASN A 158 4.47 3.61 -3.53
N PRO A 159 3.47 3.34 -4.40
CA PRO A 159 2.43 4.30 -4.78
C PRO A 159 1.85 5.19 -3.67
N ASN A 160 1.57 4.59 -2.51
CA ASN A 160 1.03 5.26 -1.33
C ASN A 160 2.03 6.30 -0.77
N ALA A 161 3.30 5.93 -0.64
CA ALA A 161 4.34 6.85 -0.18
C ALA A 161 4.56 8.00 -1.18
N ILE A 162 4.54 7.68 -2.48
CA ILE A 162 4.65 8.68 -3.56
C ILE A 162 3.47 9.66 -3.50
N ALA A 163 2.25 9.16 -3.34
CA ALA A 163 1.06 9.99 -3.27
C ALA A 163 1.04 10.90 -2.02
N ALA A 164 1.43 10.38 -0.85
CA ALA A 164 1.57 11.20 0.35
C ALA A 164 2.69 12.24 0.18
N SER A 165 3.83 11.85 -0.40
CA SER A 165 4.94 12.74 -0.70
C SER A 165 4.52 13.90 -1.60
N ASP A 166 3.73 13.63 -2.64
CA ASP A 166 3.27 14.66 -3.58
C ASP A 166 2.23 15.58 -2.96
N ALA A 167 1.23 15.03 -2.28
CA ALA A 167 0.14 15.82 -1.67
C ALA A 167 0.64 16.76 -0.56
N PHE A 168 1.75 16.44 0.09
CA PHE A 168 2.38 17.25 1.13
C PHE A 168 3.67 17.96 0.67
N HIS A 169 4.04 17.86 -0.61
CA HIS A 169 5.26 18.43 -1.20
C HIS A 169 6.56 18.06 -0.46
N LEU A 170 6.63 16.82 0.03
CA LEU A 170 7.78 16.30 0.78
C LEU A 170 8.77 15.57 -0.13
N PRO A 171 10.03 15.41 0.31
CA PRO A 171 10.90 14.38 -0.23
C PRO A 171 10.33 12.98 0.04
N LEU A 172 10.26 12.11 -0.98
CA LEU A 172 9.80 10.73 -0.81
C LEU A 172 10.61 9.98 0.25
N THR A 173 11.93 10.20 0.29
CA THR A 173 12.83 9.61 1.27
C THR A 173 12.47 9.95 2.71
N SER A 174 11.93 11.16 2.96
CA SER A 174 11.48 11.56 4.30
C SER A 174 10.22 10.80 4.71
N VAL A 175 9.26 10.62 3.79
CA VAL A 175 8.04 9.84 4.03
C VAL A 175 8.40 8.36 4.28
N MET A 176 9.31 7.80 3.49
CA MET A 176 9.83 6.44 3.67
C MET A 176 10.49 6.27 5.05
N ALA A 177 11.36 7.22 5.44
CA ALA A 177 12.03 7.17 6.73
C ALA A 177 11.05 7.27 7.90
N ALA A 178 10.01 8.09 7.78
CA ALA A 178 8.98 8.24 8.79
C ALA A 178 8.19 6.94 9.05
N GLY A 179 8.08 6.07 8.04
CA GLY A 179 7.43 4.76 8.17
C GLY A 179 8.26 3.68 8.87
N ILE A 180 9.57 3.87 9.04
CA ILE A 180 10.46 2.83 9.60
C ILE A 180 10.09 2.45 11.04
N ILE A 181 9.91 3.44 11.91
CA ILE A 181 9.59 3.18 13.33
C ILE A 181 8.23 2.48 13.46
N PRO A 182 7.12 2.99 12.88
CA PRO A 182 5.85 2.27 12.88
C PRO A 182 5.95 0.84 12.35
N ALA A 183 6.68 0.62 11.26
CA ALA A 183 6.82 -0.69 10.63
C ALA A 183 7.51 -1.72 11.53
N ILE A 184 8.53 -1.31 12.30
CA ILE A 184 9.19 -2.20 13.27
C ILE A 184 8.16 -2.72 14.30
N PHE A 185 7.31 -1.85 14.83
CA PHE A 185 6.25 -2.27 15.76
C PHE A 185 5.18 -3.13 15.07
N GLY A 186 4.86 -2.85 13.81
CA GLY A 186 4.01 -3.69 12.97
C GLY A 186 4.55 -5.12 12.82
N ILE A 187 5.85 -5.27 12.56
CA ILE A 187 6.55 -6.57 12.46
C ILE A 187 6.49 -7.33 13.78
N ILE A 188 6.79 -6.65 14.89
CA ILE A 188 6.77 -7.24 16.23
C ILE A 188 5.37 -7.80 16.53
N LEU A 189 4.33 -6.99 16.37
CA LEU A 189 2.96 -7.44 16.64
C LEU A 189 2.54 -8.55 15.67
N THR A 190 2.86 -8.42 14.38
CA THR A 190 2.57 -9.46 13.37
C THR A 190 3.14 -10.80 13.79
N TYR A 191 4.41 -10.84 14.20
CA TYR A 191 5.06 -12.07 14.64
C TYR A 191 4.33 -12.71 15.83
N PHE A 192 3.97 -11.93 16.84
CA PHE A 192 3.25 -12.46 18.01
C PHE A 192 1.83 -12.93 17.68
N LEU A 193 1.09 -12.19 16.85
CA LEU A 193 -0.25 -12.58 16.44
C LEU A 193 -0.22 -13.82 15.55
N ALA A 194 0.70 -13.88 14.57
CA ALA A 194 0.88 -15.06 13.73
C ALA A 194 1.23 -16.30 14.57
N LYS A 195 2.09 -16.15 15.59
CA LYS A 195 2.43 -17.24 16.52
C LYS A 195 1.21 -17.74 17.30
N ARG A 196 0.28 -16.85 17.68
CA ARG A 196 -0.99 -17.22 18.33
C ARG A 196 -1.97 -17.94 17.39
N LEU A 197 -1.78 -17.82 16.08
CA LEU A 197 -2.64 -18.44 15.07
C LEU A 197 -2.15 -19.82 14.59
N ILE A 198 -0.96 -20.28 14.98
CA ILE A 198 -0.32 -21.53 14.48
C ILE A 198 -1.25 -22.74 14.46
N ASN A 199 -2.10 -22.89 15.50
CA ASN A 199 -3.04 -23.99 15.66
C ASN A 199 -4.50 -23.58 15.47
N LYS A 200 -4.74 -22.39 14.91
CA LYS A 200 -6.08 -21.88 14.62
C LYS A 200 -6.32 -21.90 13.12
N GLY A 201 -7.42 -22.54 12.72
CA GLY A 201 -7.82 -22.62 11.34
C GLY A 201 -7.30 -23.86 10.61
N SER A 202 -7.47 -23.87 9.30
CA SER A 202 -7.08 -24.96 8.42
C SER A 202 -5.55 -25.05 8.29
N LYS A 203 -5.06 -26.29 8.24
CA LYS A 203 -3.67 -26.62 7.88
C LYS A 203 -3.55 -26.76 6.36
N VAL A 204 -2.32 -26.81 5.86
CA VAL A 204 -2.05 -26.99 4.43
C VAL A 204 -2.26 -28.45 4.03
N ALA A 205 -3.07 -28.70 3.00
CA ALA A 205 -3.33 -30.05 2.50
C ALA A 205 -2.26 -30.54 1.51
N ASP A 206 -2.17 -31.85 1.28
CA ASP A 206 -1.11 -32.46 0.46
C ASP A 206 -1.04 -31.95 -0.98
N GLY A 207 -2.18 -31.58 -1.58
CA GLY A 207 -2.29 -31.08 -2.95
C GLY A 207 -2.15 -29.55 -3.10
N GLU A 208 -1.98 -28.81 -2.01
CA GLU A 208 -1.90 -27.34 -2.05
C GLU A 208 -0.47 -26.82 -2.15
N VAL A 209 0.52 -27.69 -1.91
CA VAL A 209 1.92 -27.36 -2.12
C VAL A 209 2.24 -27.61 -3.59
N ALA A 210 2.26 -26.56 -4.40
CA ALA A 210 2.78 -26.65 -5.75
C ALA A 210 4.25 -27.13 -5.70
N ALA A 211 4.65 -27.98 -6.65
CA ALA A 211 6.05 -28.29 -6.85
C ALA A 211 6.79 -26.97 -7.14
N ASN A 212 7.81 -26.64 -6.34
CA ASN A 212 8.71 -25.54 -6.63
C ASN A 212 9.37 -25.83 -7.98
N ASN A 213 8.82 -25.27 -9.06
CA ASN A 213 9.46 -25.27 -10.36
C ASN A 213 10.61 -24.27 -10.28
N SER A 214 11.72 -24.73 -9.69
CA SER A 214 13.01 -24.07 -9.57
C SER A 214 13.67 -23.92 -10.94
N GLN A 215 13.00 -23.27 -11.89
CA GLN A 215 13.59 -23.01 -13.20
C GLN A 215 14.32 -21.67 -13.18
N ASN A 216 15.66 -21.75 -13.29
CA ASN A 216 16.59 -20.65 -13.52
C ASN A 216 16.39 -19.39 -12.65
N LEU A 217 16.41 -19.59 -11.32
CA LEU A 217 16.49 -18.50 -10.35
C LEU A 217 17.88 -17.84 -10.40
N PRO A 218 17.97 -16.49 -10.39
CA PRO A 218 19.23 -15.79 -10.29
C PRO A 218 19.88 -16.05 -8.92
N ALA A 219 21.20 -15.87 -8.84
CA ALA A 219 21.89 -15.85 -7.55
C ALA A 219 21.42 -14.64 -6.70
N PHE A 220 21.55 -14.76 -5.38
CA PHE A 220 21.06 -13.75 -4.42
C PHE A 220 21.66 -12.35 -4.62
N LEU A 221 22.98 -12.25 -4.85
CA LEU A 221 23.65 -10.97 -5.05
C LEU A 221 23.12 -10.23 -6.29
N PRO A 222 23.05 -10.86 -7.49
CA PRO A 222 22.36 -10.29 -8.65
C PRO A 222 20.88 -9.94 -8.40
N ALA A 223 20.14 -10.77 -7.66
CA ALA A 223 18.73 -10.53 -7.38
C ALA A 223 18.49 -9.25 -6.57
N ILE A 224 19.43 -8.91 -5.68
CA ILE A 224 19.35 -7.73 -4.83
C ILE A 224 19.87 -6.45 -5.52
N ALA A 225 20.57 -6.56 -6.65
CA ALA A 225 21.16 -5.42 -7.34
C ALA A 225 20.12 -4.36 -7.78
N ALA A 226 18.98 -4.79 -8.32
CA ALA A 226 17.88 -3.90 -8.70
C ALA A 226 17.34 -3.05 -7.52
N PRO A 227 16.94 -3.69 -6.40
CA PRO A 227 16.51 -2.99 -5.19
C PRO A 227 17.52 -1.98 -4.68
N LEU A 228 18.77 -2.43 -4.53
CA LEU A 228 19.82 -1.61 -3.95
C LEU A 228 20.13 -0.41 -4.84
N CYS A 229 20.18 -0.60 -6.14
CA CYS A 229 20.41 0.49 -7.08
C CYS A 229 19.30 1.55 -6.97
N ALA A 230 18.02 1.15 -6.96
CA ALA A 230 16.91 2.07 -6.77
C ALA A 230 17.00 2.86 -5.45
N ILE A 231 17.28 2.16 -4.34
CA ILE A 231 17.40 2.78 -3.01
C ILE A 231 18.59 3.74 -2.96
N ILE A 232 19.74 3.36 -3.50
CA ILE A 232 20.94 4.21 -3.54
C ILE A 232 20.66 5.48 -4.32
N LEU A 233 20.02 5.37 -5.51
CA LEU A 233 19.67 6.54 -6.33
C LEU A 233 18.73 7.50 -5.59
N LEU A 234 17.72 7.00 -4.89
CA LEU A 234 16.82 7.83 -4.09
C LEU A 234 17.53 8.45 -2.87
N ALA A 235 18.46 7.72 -2.26
CA ALA A 235 19.23 8.17 -1.10
C ALA A 235 20.33 9.20 -1.46
N LEU A 236 20.62 9.44 -2.74
CA LEU A 236 21.58 10.48 -3.14
C LEU A 236 21.15 11.90 -2.71
N ARG A 237 19.84 12.15 -2.55
CA ARG A 237 19.33 13.44 -2.10
C ARG A 237 19.81 13.79 -0.68
N PRO A 238 19.56 12.98 0.37
CA PRO A 238 20.07 13.29 1.71
C PRO A 238 21.60 13.17 1.84
N ILE A 239 22.28 12.39 1.00
CA ILE A 239 23.73 12.12 1.13
C ILE A 239 24.58 13.17 0.39
N ALA A 240 24.15 13.59 -0.80
CA ALA A 240 24.94 14.43 -1.71
C ALA A 240 24.14 15.59 -2.33
N ASP A 241 22.91 15.84 -1.86
CA ASP A 241 21.95 16.83 -2.41
C ASP A 241 21.61 16.63 -3.91
N ILE A 242 21.85 15.42 -4.44
CA ILE A 242 21.50 15.07 -5.82
C ILE A 242 20.08 14.50 -5.85
N LYS A 243 19.16 15.24 -6.46
CA LYS A 243 17.75 14.86 -6.58
C LYS A 243 17.54 13.95 -7.78
N VAL A 244 17.33 12.65 -7.52
CA VAL A 244 16.87 11.69 -8.53
C VAL A 244 15.40 11.40 -8.31
N ASP A 245 14.54 11.74 -9.29
CA ASP A 245 13.10 11.47 -9.18
C ASP A 245 12.82 9.95 -9.24
N PRO A 246 11.86 9.41 -8.47
CA PRO A 246 11.42 8.02 -8.57
C PRO A 246 11.07 7.58 -9.99
N LEU A 247 10.57 8.50 -10.83
CA LEU A 247 10.30 8.28 -12.24
C LEU A 247 11.53 7.76 -13.00
N ILE A 248 12.73 8.14 -12.57
CA ILE A 248 14.01 7.74 -13.17
C ILE A 248 14.67 6.65 -12.33
N ALA A 249 14.71 6.81 -11.00
CA ALA A 249 15.42 5.90 -10.11
C ALA A 249 14.90 4.46 -10.17
N LEU A 250 13.57 4.28 -10.22
CA LEU A 250 12.97 2.95 -10.18
C LEU A 250 13.20 2.17 -11.49
N PRO A 251 12.95 2.72 -12.70
CA PRO A 251 13.34 2.04 -13.94
C PRO A 251 14.83 1.73 -14.02
N LEU A 252 15.70 2.69 -13.67
CA LEU A 252 17.14 2.47 -13.70
C LEU A 252 17.57 1.33 -12.77
N GLY A 253 17.00 1.27 -11.55
CA GLY A 253 17.21 0.14 -10.65
C GLY A 253 16.81 -1.19 -11.30
N GLY A 254 15.63 -1.25 -11.91
CA GLY A 254 15.19 -2.44 -12.66
C GLY A 254 16.16 -2.85 -13.77
N LEU A 255 16.61 -1.91 -14.59
CA LEU A 255 17.53 -2.17 -15.70
C LEU A 255 18.91 -2.66 -15.21
N VAL A 256 19.44 -2.05 -14.15
CA VAL A 256 20.70 -2.48 -13.52
C VAL A 256 20.56 -3.89 -12.93
N GLY A 257 19.42 -4.21 -12.31
CA GLY A 257 19.15 -5.58 -11.86
C GLY A 257 19.08 -6.58 -13.00
N ALA A 258 18.40 -6.25 -14.09
CA ALA A 258 18.34 -7.11 -15.27
C ALA A 258 19.74 -7.33 -15.89
N LEU A 259 20.61 -6.33 -15.87
CA LEU A 259 22.02 -6.44 -16.24
C LEU A 259 22.79 -7.36 -15.29
N ALA A 260 22.70 -7.13 -13.98
CA ALA A 260 23.38 -7.95 -12.98
C ALA A 260 22.98 -9.43 -13.05
N MET A 261 21.73 -9.72 -13.42
CA MET A 261 21.21 -11.08 -13.60
C MET A 261 21.52 -11.69 -14.99
N GLY A 262 22.15 -10.95 -15.91
CA GLY A 262 22.41 -11.42 -17.27
C GLY A 262 21.14 -11.55 -18.14
N LYS A 263 20.03 -10.92 -17.75
CA LYS A 263 18.71 -11.04 -18.40
C LYS A 263 18.31 -9.78 -19.19
N LEU A 264 19.27 -8.97 -19.64
CA LEU A 264 18.99 -7.74 -20.41
C LEU A 264 18.13 -7.95 -21.65
N LYS A 265 18.31 -9.08 -22.35
CA LYS A 265 17.52 -9.42 -23.55
C LYS A 265 16.03 -9.58 -23.26
N GLN A 266 15.65 -9.85 -22.01
CA GLN A 266 14.27 -10.07 -21.57
C GLN A 266 13.63 -8.80 -20.96
N VAL A 267 14.35 -7.67 -20.90
CA VAL A 267 13.87 -6.44 -20.27
C VAL A 267 12.54 -5.96 -20.84
N ASN A 268 12.32 -6.09 -22.16
CA ASN A 268 11.04 -5.67 -22.74
C ASN A 268 9.86 -6.52 -22.24
N GLN A 269 10.07 -7.84 -22.11
CA GLN A 269 9.06 -8.75 -21.54
C GLN A 269 8.81 -8.40 -20.06
N PHE A 270 9.87 -8.14 -19.31
CA PHE A 270 9.77 -7.74 -17.91
C PHE A 270 9.03 -6.43 -17.75
N ALA A 271 9.37 -5.41 -18.53
CA ALA A 271 8.70 -4.10 -18.53
C ALA A 271 7.22 -4.22 -18.93
N THR A 272 6.89 -5.05 -19.92
CA THR A 272 5.50 -5.29 -20.34
C THR A 272 4.69 -5.95 -19.23
N SER A 273 5.22 -6.99 -18.59
CA SER A 273 4.57 -7.64 -17.43
C SER A 273 4.42 -6.65 -16.27
N GLY A 274 5.46 -5.87 -15.99
CA GLY A 274 5.45 -4.80 -15.01
C GLY A 274 4.34 -3.78 -15.27
N LEU A 275 4.24 -3.27 -16.50
CA LEU A 275 3.20 -2.34 -16.93
C LEU A 275 1.81 -2.94 -16.73
N LEU A 276 1.57 -4.19 -17.13
CA LEU A 276 0.28 -4.86 -16.95
C LEU A 276 -0.10 -4.99 -15.47
N LYS A 277 0.86 -5.24 -14.59
CA LYS A 277 0.63 -5.31 -13.13
C LYS A 277 0.38 -3.92 -12.52
N MET A 278 1.01 -2.87 -13.05
CA MET A 278 0.86 -1.50 -12.54
C MET A 278 -0.34 -0.73 -13.11
N SER A 279 -0.81 -1.11 -14.30
CA SER A 279 -1.90 -0.40 -15.00
C SER A 279 -3.19 -0.32 -14.18
N PRO A 280 -3.68 -1.39 -13.51
CA PRO A 280 -4.87 -1.29 -12.67
C PRO A 280 -4.72 -0.27 -11.53
N VAL A 281 -3.53 -0.18 -10.93
CA VAL A 281 -3.24 0.77 -9.85
C VAL A 281 -3.21 2.19 -10.38
N ALA A 282 -2.53 2.43 -11.50
CA ALA A 282 -2.48 3.72 -12.17
C ALA A 282 -3.89 4.23 -12.57
N VAL A 283 -4.71 3.35 -13.16
CA VAL A 283 -6.10 3.68 -13.54
C VAL A 283 -6.96 3.94 -12.31
N MET A 284 -6.80 3.15 -11.24
CA MET A 284 -7.49 3.39 -9.97
C MET A 284 -7.14 4.74 -9.37
N LEU A 285 -5.87 5.18 -9.44
CA LEU A 285 -5.45 6.48 -8.92
C LEU A 285 -6.10 7.65 -9.66
N LEU A 286 -6.31 7.55 -10.96
CA LEU A 286 -7.05 8.57 -11.72
C LEU A 286 -8.51 8.65 -11.27
N GLY A 287 -9.18 7.50 -11.09
CA GLY A 287 -10.52 7.45 -10.52
C GLY A 287 -10.57 8.00 -9.08
N THR A 288 -9.56 7.68 -8.28
CA THR A 288 -9.37 8.19 -6.92
C THR A 288 -9.22 9.71 -6.92
N GLY A 289 -8.50 10.27 -7.89
CA GLY A 289 -8.35 11.72 -8.07
C GLY A 289 -9.63 12.42 -8.44
N ALA A 290 -10.42 11.85 -9.33
CA ALA A 290 -11.74 12.38 -9.65
C ALA A 290 -12.63 12.47 -8.41
N LEU A 291 -12.65 11.41 -7.59
CA LEU A 291 -13.39 11.39 -6.32
C LEU A 291 -12.82 12.38 -5.31
N ALA A 292 -11.50 12.42 -5.15
CA ALA A 292 -10.82 13.35 -4.24
C ALA A 292 -11.08 14.81 -4.63
N GLY A 293 -11.17 15.14 -5.92
CA GLY A 293 -11.51 16.47 -6.40
C GLY A 293 -12.89 16.95 -5.94
N ILE A 294 -13.88 16.06 -5.93
CA ILE A 294 -15.23 16.35 -5.41
C ILE A 294 -15.19 16.53 -3.89
N ILE A 295 -14.49 15.64 -3.18
CA ILE A 295 -14.43 15.71 -1.71
C ILE A 295 -13.64 16.94 -1.23
N ALA A 296 -12.51 17.26 -1.85
CA ALA A 296 -11.66 18.40 -1.49
C ALA A 296 -12.36 19.75 -1.71
N ASN A 297 -13.32 19.81 -2.63
CA ASN A 297 -14.14 21.00 -2.89
C ASN A 297 -15.53 20.92 -2.23
N SER A 298 -15.68 20.03 -1.25
CA SER A 298 -16.92 19.85 -0.50
C SER A 298 -16.84 20.37 0.93
N GLY A 299 -18.01 20.64 1.53
CA GLY A 299 -18.12 20.95 2.96
C GLY A 299 -17.80 19.78 3.91
N LEU A 300 -17.42 18.59 3.41
CA LEU A 300 -17.09 17.43 4.26
C LEU A 300 -15.88 17.69 5.15
N LYS A 301 -14.90 18.46 4.65
CA LYS A 301 -13.74 18.91 5.44
C LYS A 301 -14.22 19.63 6.70
N ASP A 302 -15.11 20.59 6.54
CA ASP A 302 -15.59 21.46 7.64
C ASP A 302 -16.36 20.65 8.68
N VAL A 303 -17.26 19.76 8.24
CA VAL A 303 -18.00 18.86 9.15
C VAL A 303 -17.07 17.99 9.99
N LEU A 304 -15.99 17.46 9.40
CA LEU A 304 -15.03 16.64 10.13
C LEU A 304 -14.19 17.46 11.12
N ILE A 305 -13.85 18.71 10.78
CA ILE A 305 -13.16 19.62 11.69
C ILE A 305 -14.07 19.96 12.86
N GLU A 306 -15.32 20.35 12.61
CA GLU A 306 -16.30 20.68 13.64
C GLU A 306 -16.55 19.51 14.59
N ALA A 307 -16.69 18.29 14.06
CA ALA A 307 -16.83 17.09 14.87
C ALA A 307 -15.59 16.85 15.76
N LEU A 308 -14.39 17.06 15.22
CA LEU A 308 -13.15 16.91 15.97
C LEU A 308 -13.05 17.97 17.08
N THR A 309 -13.33 19.23 16.78
CA THR A 309 -13.35 20.33 17.74
C THR A 309 -14.38 20.11 18.84
N ALA A 310 -15.60 19.67 18.48
CA ALA A 310 -16.67 19.37 19.43
C ALA A 310 -16.33 18.19 20.36
N SER A 311 -15.57 17.21 19.87
CA SER A 311 -15.10 16.06 20.66
C SER A 311 -13.93 16.38 21.59
N GLY A 312 -13.33 17.58 21.49
CA GLY A 312 -12.14 17.96 22.26
C GLY A 312 -10.88 17.18 21.87
N LEU A 313 -10.91 16.43 20.76
CA LEU A 313 -9.79 15.62 20.32
C LEU A 313 -8.71 16.49 19.63
N PRO A 314 -7.43 16.13 19.76
CA PRO A 314 -6.35 16.85 19.10
C PRO A 314 -6.48 16.84 17.57
N SER A 315 -6.14 17.96 16.92
CA SER A 315 -6.24 18.14 15.47
C SER A 315 -5.44 17.12 14.66
N TYR A 316 -4.30 16.66 15.19
CA TYR A 316 -3.45 15.68 14.52
C TYR A 316 -4.12 14.31 14.34
N LEU A 317 -5.16 13.97 15.11
CA LEU A 317 -5.91 12.72 14.95
C LEU A 317 -6.72 12.67 13.65
N LEU A 318 -6.97 13.81 13.01
CA LEU A 318 -7.57 13.83 11.68
C LEU A 318 -6.72 13.04 10.66
N ALA A 319 -5.39 13.07 10.77
CA ALA A 319 -4.50 12.38 9.86
C ALA A 319 -4.65 10.84 9.88
N PRO A 320 -4.45 10.13 10.99
CA PRO A 320 -4.58 8.67 11.00
C PRO A 320 -6.02 8.20 10.81
N ILE A 321 -7.02 8.95 11.30
CA ILE A 321 -8.45 8.61 11.15
C ILE A 321 -8.86 8.73 9.68
N SER A 322 -8.49 9.83 9.01
CA SER A 322 -8.79 10.02 7.60
C SER A 322 -8.17 8.92 6.74
N GLY A 323 -6.90 8.56 6.97
CA GLY A 323 -6.25 7.42 6.31
C GLY A 323 -7.02 6.12 6.49
N ALA A 324 -7.38 5.76 7.72
CA ALA A 324 -8.12 4.53 8.02
C ALA A 324 -9.50 4.49 7.36
N LEU A 325 -10.26 5.57 7.43
CA LEU A 325 -11.61 5.66 6.85
C LEU A 325 -11.58 5.66 5.31
N MET A 326 -10.65 6.38 4.70
CA MET A 326 -10.51 6.38 3.24
C MET A 326 -10.03 5.02 2.72
N SER A 327 -9.15 4.35 3.47
CA SER A 327 -8.75 2.98 3.14
C SER A 327 -9.88 1.98 3.35
N LEU A 328 -10.72 2.16 4.38
CA LEU A 328 -11.94 1.35 4.57
C LEU A 328 -12.87 1.50 3.36
N ALA A 329 -13.14 2.74 2.93
CA ALA A 329 -14.01 3.01 1.79
C ALA A 329 -13.46 2.36 0.51
N THR A 330 -12.16 2.49 0.27
CA THR A 330 -11.53 2.02 -0.98
C THR A 330 -11.04 0.57 -0.93
N ALA A 331 -11.00 -0.05 0.25
CA ALA A 331 -10.31 -1.32 0.53
C ALA A 331 -8.91 -1.39 -0.09
N SER A 332 -8.14 -0.30 0.07
CA SER A 332 -6.81 -0.16 -0.50
C SER A 332 -5.99 0.84 0.29
N THR A 333 -4.81 0.43 0.76
CA THR A 333 -3.86 1.37 1.38
C THR A 333 -3.50 2.48 0.39
N THR A 334 -3.23 2.16 -0.88
CA THR A 334 -2.84 3.14 -1.90
C THR A 334 -3.95 4.15 -2.16
N ALA A 335 -5.15 3.70 -2.52
CA ALA A 335 -6.24 4.64 -2.80
C ALA A 335 -6.64 5.41 -1.52
N GLY A 336 -6.65 4.75 -0.36
CA GLY A 336 -6.93 5.39 0.92
C GLY A 336 -5.96 6.53 1.26
N THR A 337 -4.65 6.29 1.16
CA THR A 337 -3.63 7.33 1.36
C THR A 337 -3.81 8.48 0.37
N VAL A 338 -4.14 8.19 -0.88
CA VAL A 338 -4.30 9.20 -1.94
C VAL A 338 -5.50 10.10 -1.67
N VAL A 339 -6.68 9.52 -1.39
CA VAL A 339 -7.86 10.34 -1.06
C VAL A 339 -7.59 11.15 0.19
N ALA A 340 -7.11 10.50 1.26
CA ALA A 340 -6.89 11.18 2.52
C ALA A 340 -5.87 12.33 2.38
N SER A 341 -4.75 12.10 1.69
CA SER A 341 -3.74 13.15 1.54
C SER A 341 -4.22 14.30 0.66
N ASN A 342 -4.89 14.04 -0.47
CA ASN A 342 -5.38 15.12 -1.34
C ASN A 342 -6.49 15.95 -0.71
N VAL A 343 -7.35 15.32 0.09
CA VAL A 343 -8.49 15.99 0.72
C VAL A 343 -8.07 16.75 1.98
N PHE A 344 -7.20 16.16 2.80
CA PHE A 344 -6.93 16.67 4.15
C PHE A 344 -5.55 17.32 4.33
N SER A 345 -4.67 17.34 3.32
CA SER A 345 -3.32 17.92 3.48
C SER A 345 -3.35 19.40 3.87
N ALA A 346 -4.05 20.23 3.10
CA ALA A 346 -4.17 21.67 3.38
C ALA A 346 -4.78 21.92 4.77
N THR A 347 -5.82 21.16 5.12
CA THR A 347 -6.48 21.21 6.43
C THR A 347 -5.52 20.92 7.57
N LEU A 348 -4.74 19.85 7.47
CA LEU A 348 -3.83 19.44 8.53
C LEU A 348 -2.72 20.48 8.73
N ILE A 349 -2.23 21.07 7.65
CA ILE A 349 -1.24 22.15 7.68
C ILE A 349 -1.84 23.41 8.33
N GLU A 350 -3.06 23.80 7.95
CA GLU A 350 -3.79 24.93 8.56
C GLU A 350 -4.03 24.72 10.07
N LEU A 351 -4.32 23.49 10.48
CA LEU A 351 -4.48 23.10 11.89
C LEU A 351 -3.15 22.97 12.65
N GLY A 352 -2.02 23.34 12.03
CA GLY A 352 -0.70 23.41 12.65
C GLY A 352 0.02 22.06 12.78
N VAL A 353 -0.43 21.01 12.08
CA VAL A 353 0.25 19.71 12.03
C VAL A 353 1.31 19.75 10.93
N SER A 354 2.54 19.32 11.23
CA SER A 354 3.62 19.36 10.23
C SER A 354 3.29 18.47 9.03
N ALA A 355 3.78 18.85 7.85
CA ALA A 355 3.52 18.10 6.62
C ALA A 355 4.02 16.65 6.72
N LEU A 356 5.22 16.44 7.27
CA LEU A 356 5.79 15.10 7.45
C LEU A 356 4.98 14.26 8.45
N ALA A 357 4.58 14.86 9.58
CA ALA A 357 3.73 14.19 10.56
C ALA A 357 2.40 13.76 9.94
N SER A 358 1.76 14.68 9.22
CA SER A 358 0.48 14.44 8.55
C SER A 358 0.59 13.32 7.52
N ALA A 359 1.62 13.35 6.66
CA ALA A 359 1.88 12.32 5.67
C ALA A 359 2.10 10.95 6.34
N ALA A 360 2.96 10.87 7.35
CA ALA A 360 3.28 9.62 8.06
C ALA A 360 2.05 9.02 8.76
N MET A 361 1.24 9.86 9.42
CA MET A 361 0.04 9.42 10.13
C MET A 361 -1.08 8.99 9.16
N ILE A 362 -1.31 9.71 8.06
CA ILE A 362 -2.27 9.27 7.02
C ILE A 362 -1.82 7.95 6.40
N HIS A 363 -0.54 7.86 6.05
CA HIS A 363 0.03 6.71 5.36
C HIS A 363 -0.04 5.44 6.22
N SER A 364 0.30 5.54 7.51
CA SER A 364 0.14 4.44 8.47
C SER A 364 -1.33 4.13 8.78
N GLY A 365 -2.18 5.16 8.94
CA GLY A 365 -3.63 5.03 9.13
C GLY A 365 -4.31 4.27 7.99
N ALA A 366 -3.88 4.48 6.75
CA ALA A 366 -4.41 3.77 5.60
C ALA A 366 -4.18 2.25 5.65
N THR A 367 -3.23 1.74 6.45
CA THR A 367 -3.01 0.29 6.60
C THR A 367 -4.00 -0.39 7.57
N VAL A 368 -4.84 0.38 8.27
CA VAL A 368 -5.73 -0.13 9.32
C VAL A 368 -6.89 -0.93 8.74
N LEU A 369 -7.51 -0.47 7.64
CA LEU A 369 -8.76 -1.04 7.10
C LEU A 369 -8.68 -1.36 5.60
N ASP A 370 -7.48 -1.52 5.07
CA ASP A 370 -7.19 -1.78 3.64
C ASP A 370 -7.57 -3.18 3.13
N HIS A 371 -7.91 -4.10 4.03
CA HIS A 371 -8.06 -5.53 3.77
C HIS A 371 -9.52 -5.98 3.86
N MET A 372 -10.45 -5.06 3.63
CA MET A 372 -11.88 -5.37 3.70
C MET A 372 -12.34 -6.25 2.54
N PRO A 373 -13.43 -7.03 2.71
CA PRO A 373 -13.88 -8.03 1.74
C PRO A 373 -14.25 -7.49 0.37
N HIS A 374 -14.51 -6.19 0.23
CA HIS A 374 -14.81 -5.56 -1.06
C HIS A 374 -13.57 -5.21 -1.88
N GLY A 375 -12.39 -5.30 -1.28
CA GLY A 375 -11.12 -5.06 -1.95
C GLY A 375 -10.55 -6.31 -2.62
N SER A 376 -9.83 -6.12 -3.73
CA SER A 376 -9.08 -7.19 -4.39
C SER A 376 -8.01 -7.79 -3.47
N PHE A 377 -7.44 -6.99 -2.56
CA PHE A 377 -6.40 -7.43 -1.62
C PHE A 377 -6.87 -8.61 -0.75
N PHE A 378 -8.11 -8.57 -0.24
CA PHE A 378 -8.69 -9.64 0.56
C PHE A 378 -8.74 -10.96 -0.22
N HIS A 379 -9.22 -10.91 -1.46
CA HIS A 379 -9.38 -12.09 -2.32
C HIS A 379 -8.05 -12.62 -2.86
N ALA A 380 -7.16 -11.75 -3.31
CA ALA A 380 -5.85 -12.12 -3.85
C ALA A 380 -4.99 -12.83 -2.79
N THR A 381 -4.95 -12.27 -1.58
CA THR A 381 -4.18 -12.85 -0.46
C THR A 381 -4.82 -14.11 0.11
N GLY A 382 -6.16 -14.20 0.20
CA GLY A 382 -6.84 -15.43 0.61
C GLY A 382 -6.67 -16.57 -0.40
N GLY A 383 -6.79 -16.25 -1.69
CA GLY A 383 -6.61 -17.20 -2.78
C GLY A 383 -5.19 -17.74 -2.89
N SER A 384 -4.16 -16.93 -2.58
CA SER A 384 -2.76 -17.36 -2.67
C SER A 384 -2.38 -18.50 -1.73
N VAL A 385 -3.15 -18.71 -0.66
CA VAL A 385 -2.98 -19.82 0.29
C VAL A 385 -4.16 -20.80 0.28
N ASN A 386 -5.05 -20.72 -0.72
CA ASN A 386 -6.25 -21.56 -0.82
C ASN A 386 -7.11 -21.52 0.47
N MET A 387 -7.35 -20.34 1.03
CA MET A 387 -8.14 -20.15 2.25
C MET A 387 -9.62 -19.90 1.93
N ASP A 388 -10.52 -20.54 2.68
CA ASP A 388 -11.96 -20.31 2.56
C ASP A 388 -12.34 -18.89 3.00
N ILE A 389 -13.38 -18.32 2.37
CA ILE A 389 -13.84 -16.96 2.67
C ILE A 389 -14.24 -16.80 4.14
N LYS A 390 -14.91 -17.78 4.75
CA LYS A 390 -15.33 -17.71 6.17
C LYS A 390 -14.13 -17.65 7.10
N GLU A 391 -13.06 -18.35 6.75
CA GLU A 391 -11.81 -18.33 7.49
C GLU A 391 -11.06 -17.01 7.28
N ARG A 392 -11.00 -16.53 6.02
CA ARG A 392 -10.37 -15.25 5.67
C ARG A 392 -11.04 -14.07 6.39
N LEU A 393 -12.36 -14.10 6.59
CA LEU A 393 -13.11 -13.10 7.37
C LEU A 393 -12.69 -13.07 8.85
N LYS A 394 -12.36 -14.23 9.45
CA LYS A 394 -11.87 -14.30 10.84
C LYS A 394 -10.48 -13.69 11.01
N LEU A 395 -9.74 -13.46 9.92
CA LEU A 395 -8.42 -12.85 9.96
C LEU A 395 -8.44 -11.31 10.03
N ILE A 396 -9.56 -10.69 9.62
CA ILE A 396 -9.72 -9.22 9.56
C ILE A 396 -9.33 -8.53 10.88
N PRO A 397 -9.78 -8.96 12.07
CA PRO A 397 -9.41 -8.28 13.32
C PRO A 397 -7.90 -8.30 13.58
N TYR A 398 -7.19 -9.36 13.16
CA TYR A 398 -5.74 -9.47 13.33
C TYR A 398 -4.99 -8.55 12.37
N GLU A 399 -5.41 -8.49 11.10
CA GLU A 399 -4.84 -7.57 10.12
C GLU A 399 -5.12 -6.10 10.46
N THR A 400 -6.30 -5.83 11.02
CA THR A 400 -6.67 -4.52 11.56
C THR A 400 -5.78 -4.17 12.75
N ALA A 401 -5.53 -5.11 13.66
CA ALA A 401 -4.62 -4.87 14.80
C ALA A 401 -3.19 -4.55 14.35
N VAL A 402 -2.68 -5.21 13.30
CA VAL A 402 -1.37 -4.90 12.71
C VAL A 402 -1.34 -3.50 12.11
N GLY A 403 -2.37 -3.11 11.34
CA GLY A 403 -2.46 -1.75 10.81
C GLY A 403 -2.58 -0.71 11.93
N LEU A 404 -3.40 -1.02 12.94
CA LEU A 404 -3.68 -0.14 14.07
C LEU A 404 -2.43 0.14 14.91
N ILE A 405 -1.59 -0.86 15.19
CA ILE A 405 -0.35 -0.59 15.93
C ILE A 405 0.59 0.33 15.15
N MET A 406 0.68 0.19 13.83
CA MET A 406 1.49 1.09 13.00
C MET A 406 0.93 2.51 13.03
N ALA A 407 -0.39 2.67 12.91
CA ALA A 407 -1.06 3.97 13.02
C ALA A 407 -0.89 4.61 14.41
N ILE A 408 -1.04 3.84 15.49
CA ILE A 408 -0.83 4.31 16.86
C ILE A 408 0.60 4.78 17.06
N VAL A 409 1.59 3.97 16.67
CA VAL A 409 3.01 4.32 16.83
C VAL A 409 3.35 5.56 16.00
N SER A 410 2.86 5.65 14.76
CA SER A 410 3.04 6.86 13.95
C SER A 410 2.41 8.09 14.62
N THR A 411 1.20 7.95 15.16
CA THR A 411 0.50 9.02 15.87
C THR A 411 1.24 9.46 17.14
N LEU A 412 1.80 8.51 17.89
CA LEU A 412 2.60 8.81 19.08
C LEU A 412 3.89 9.55 18.71
N VAL A 413 4.64 9.06 17.72
CA VAL A 413 5.92 9.65 17.30
C VAL A 413 5.70 11.07 16.76
N PHE A 414 4.78 11.23 15.82
CA PHE A 414 4.63 12.46 15.05
C PHE A 414 3.57 13.43 15.60
N GLY A 415 2.50 12.92 16.19
CA GLY A 415 1.43 13.74 16.76
C GLY A 415 1.68 14.14 18.22
N VAL A 416 2.02 13.17 19.07
CA VAL A 416 2.16 13.38 20.52
C VAL A 416 3.55 13.87 20.90
N PHE A 417 4.59 13.10 20.57
CA PHE A 417 5.96 13.43 20.94
C PHE A 417 6.59 14.46 20.02
N LYS A 418 6.02 14.68 18.82
CA LYS A 418 6.54 15.60 17.79
C LYS A 418 8.02 15.37 17.54
N LEU A 419 8.42 14.10 17.52
CA LEU A 419 9.75 13.71 17.07
C LEU A 419 9.73 13.97 15.56
N PHE A 420 10.58 14.91 15.11
CA PHE A 420 10.78 15.40 13.73
C PHE A 420 9.90 16.57 13.26
#